data_AF-A0A6A8Q4H9-F1
#
_entry.id   AF-A0A6A8Q4H9-F1
#
_cell.length_a   1.000
_cell.length_b   1.000
_cell.length_c   1.000
_cell.angle_alpha   90.00
_cell.angle_beta   90.00
_cell.angle_gamma   90.00
#
_symmetry.space_group_name_H-M   'P 1'
#
loop_
_entity.id
_entity.type
_entity.pdbx_description
1 polymer ?
#
loop_
_entity_poly.entity_id
_entity_poly.type
_entity_poly.pdbx_seq_one_letter_code
_entity_poly.pdbx_strand_id
1 'polypeptide(L)'
;MLWIIISASLVALISIYLGYSRLVYLDQINKRNLSISLLLILALFLVLQLLHSLGWFPQEIAAGTMTSVYASIGGFFGGAALQQFRQKSSSGPIEYVHNSFWTDIFPNVVALGLILFGIQRTSLLGDLPVTPIRFTSGCSILAVGCWGFTIRLVPEFRAKGIILIDRLISWDQLFAYSWYSEHVIEIEYLKDEKVKSFKTMVPDDDHLEIEQLLSSKMAQKIENESFDEYEEVD
;
A
#
# COMPACT_ATOMS: atom_id res chain seq x y z
N MET A 1 -9.02 18.34 26.93
CA MET A 1 -8.58 18.65 25.55
C MET A 1 -7.09 18.46 25.31
N LEU A 2 -6.20 18.99 26.15
CA LEU A 2 -4.74 18.87 25.94
C LEU A 2 -4.24 17.41 25.94
N TRP A 3 -4.81 16.55 26.80
CA TRP A 3 -4.49 15.12 26.81
C TRP A 3 -4.87 14.40 25.51
N ILE A 4 -5.99 14.78 24.86
CA ILE A 4 -6.45 14.18 23.59
C ILE A 4 -5.47 14.50 22.47
N ILE A 5 -4.94 15.72 22.45
CA ILE A 5 -3.97 16.15 21.45
C ILE A 5 -2.65 15.40 21.64
N ILE A 6 -2.16 15.29 22.88
CA ILE A 6 -0.93 14.55 23.18
C ILE A 6 -1.08 13.08 22.81
N SER A 7 -2.19 12.43 23.21
CA SER A 7 -2.42 11.02 22.89
C SER A 7 -2.52 10.80 21.39
N ALA A 8 -3.27 11.65 20.68
CA ALA A 8 -3.42 11.54 19.23
C ALA A 8 -2.09 11.72 18.49
N SER A 9 -1.27 12.70 18.89
CA SER A 9 0.05 12.91 18.30
C SER A 9 1.00 11.74 18.55
N LEU A 10 1.02 11.19 19.77
CA LEU A 10 1.85 10.03 20.10
C LEU A 10 1.41 8.79 19.32
N VAL A 11 0.10 8.54 19.26
CA VAL A 11 -0.48 7.44 18.47
C VAL A 11 -0.19 7.62 16.98
N ALA A 12 -0.26 8.85 16.46
CA ALA A 12 0.09 9.14 15.06
C ALA A 12 1.56 8.84 14.79
N LEU A 13 2.50 9.28 15.63
CA LEU A 13 3.93 9.04 15.44
C LEU A 13 4.27 7.54 15.45
N ILE A 14 3.73 6.80 16.43
CA ILE A 14 3.88 5.34 16.47
C ILE A 14 3.30 4.72 15.20
N SER A 15 2.10 5.13 14.80
CA SER A 15 1.44 4.57 13.61
C SER A 15 2.20 4.91 12.33
N ILE A 16 2.79 6.10 12.19
CA ILE A 16 3.68 6.46 11.07
C ILE A 16 4.86 5.51 11.00
N TYR A 17 5.50 5.25 12.14
CA TYR A 17 6.61 4.31 12.20
C TYR A 17 6.17 2.90 11.78
N LEU A 18 5.04 2.41 12.29
CA LEU A 18 4.48 1.09 11.95
C LEU A 18 4.11 0.97 10.46
N GLY A 19 3.57 2.05 9.87
CA GLY A 19 3.25 2.10 8.45
C GLY A 19 4.51 2.16 7.57
N TYR A 20 5.51 2.94 8.00
CA TYR A 20 6.79 3.04 7.32
C TYR A 20 7.58 1.72 7.37
N SER A 21 7.53 0.98 8.48
CA SER A 21 8.25 -0.29 8.61
C SER A 21 7.61 -1.47 7.86
N ARG A 22 6.48 -1.26 7.16
CA ARG A 22 5.74 -2.29 6.41
C ARG A 22 5.46 -3.56 7.23
N LEU A 23 4.88 -3.40 8.41
CA LEU A 23 4.43 -4.54 9.22
C LEU A 23 3.38 -5.41 8.53
N VAL A 24 2.61 -4.85 7.61
CA VAL A 24 1.57 -5.56 6.86
C VAL A 24 1.78 -5.29 5.37
N TYR A 25 2.01 -6.36 4.62
CA TYR A 25 1.96 -6.31 3.16
C TYR A 25 0.57 -6.71 2.68
N LEU A 26 0.05 -6.02 1.66
CA LEU A 26 -1.24 -6.31 1.04
C LEU A 26 -1.27 -7.73 0.44
N ASP A 27 -0.13 -8.25 -0.02
CA ASP A 27 -0.01 -9.62 -0.54
C ASP A 27 -0.29 -10.70 0.50
N GLN A 28 -0.21 -10.38 1.80
CA GLN A 28 -0.49 -11.32 2.90
C GLN A 28 -1.95 -11.31 3.35
N ILE A 29 -2.77 -10.35 2.86
CA ILE A 29 -4.15 -10.20 3.29
C ILE A 29 -5.02 -11.25 2.61
N ASN A 30 -5.31 -12.33 3.34
CA ASN A 30 -6.29 -13.33 2.92
C ASN A 30 -7.73 -12.79 3.10
N LYS A 31 -8.62 -13.03 2.12
CA LYS A 31 -10.05 -12.68 2.15
C LYS A 31 -10.73 -13.09 3.46
N ARG A 32 -10.39 -14.28 3.98
CA ARG A 32 -10.92 -14.78 5.26
C ARG A 32 -10.48 -13.92 6.44
N ASN A 33 -9.18 -13.65 6.54
CA ASN A 33 -8.62 -12.86 7.64
C ASN A 33 -9.14 -11.42 7.60
N LEU A 34 -9.22 -10.82 6.40
CA LEU A 34 -9.83 -9.51 6.21
C LEU A 34 -11.28 -9.47 6.70
N SER A 35 -12.08 -10.47 6.33
CA SER A 35 -13.49 -10.55 6.73
C SER A 35 -13.64 -10.70 8.25
N ILE A 36 -12.81 -11.54 8.88
CA ILE A 36 -12.81 -11.73 10.34
C ILE A 36 -12.39 -10.42 11.04
N SER A 37 -11.34 -9.75 10.57
CA SER A 37 -10.89 -8.47 11.14
C SER A 37 -11.97 -7.39 11.02
N LEU A 38 -12.66 -7.29 9.89
CA LEU A 38 -13.77 -6.33 9.71
C LEU A 38 -14.94 -6.65 10.65
N LEU A 39 -15.28 -7.94 10.82
CA LEU A 39 -16.34 -8.36 11.74
C LEU A 39 -15.98 -8.05 13.19
N LEU A 40 -14.72 -8.27 13.59
CA LEU A 40 -14.22 -7.92 14.93
C LEU A 40 -14.29 -6.42 15.18
N ILE A 41 -13.93 -5.58 14.19
CA ILE A 41 -14.05 -4.13 14.28
C ILE A 41 -15.52 -3.73 14.47
N LEU A 42 -16.45 -4.30 13.67
CA LEU A 42 -17.88 -4.02 13.81
C LEU A 42 -18.43 -4.44 15.17
N ALA A 43 -18.03 -5.63 15.67
CA ALA A 43 -18.43 -6.10 16.99
C ALA A 43 -17.91 -5.16 18.10
N LEU A 44 -16.65 -4.70 18.00
CA LEU A 44 -16.08 -3.74 18.93
C LEU A 44 -16.86 -2.42 18.92
N PHE A 45 -17.21 -1.89 17.73
CA PHE A 45 -18.03 -0.68 17.63
C PHE A 45 -19.41 -0.86 18.26
N LEU A 46 -20.04 -2.02 18.08
CA LEU A 46 -21.34 -2.32 18.69
C LEU A 46 -21.23 -2.35 20.23
N VAL A 47 -20.18 -2.97 20.77
CA VAL A 47 -19.92 -2.97 22.22
C VAL A 47 -19.70 -1.54 22.74
N LEU A 48 -18.89 -0.73 22.06
CA LEU A 48 -18.66 0.67 22.44
C LEU A 48 -19.95 1.50 22.41
N GLN A 49 -20.81 1.26 21.42
CA GLN A 49 -22.12 1.91 21.34
C GLN A 49 -23.04 1.51 22.49
N LEU A 50 -23.05 0.23 22.87
CA LEU A 50 -23.80 -0.24 24.04
C LEU A 50 -23.27 0.39 25.34
N LEU A 51 -21.95 0.42 25.53
CA LEU A 51 -21.31 1.05 26.69
C LEU A 51 -21.62 2.56 26.78
N HIS A 52 -21.67 3.24 25.63
CA HIS A 52 -22.10 4.64 25.57
C HIS A 52 -23.57 4.79 25.97
N SER A 53 -24.45 3.92 25.49
CA SER A 53 -25.88 3.95 25.84
C SER A 53 -26.16 3.69 27.32
N LEU A 54 -25.31 2.87 27.98
CA LEU A 54 -25.36 2.57 29.41
C LEU A 54 -24.71 3.65 30.29
N GLY A 55 -24.12 4.70 29.69
CA GLY A 55 -23.44 5.78 30.40
C GLY A 55 -22.03 5.45 30.90
N TRP A 56 -21.51 4.26 30.63
CA TRP A 56 -20.16 3.84 31.01
C TRP A 56 -19.07 4.39 30.08
N PHE A 57 -19.46 4.97 28.94
CA PHE A 57 -18.56 5.59 27.99
C PHE A 57 -19.00 7.03 27.67
N PRO A 58 -18.58 8.02 28.48
CA PRO A 58 -18.95 9.42 28.30
C PRO A 58 -18.45 10.01 26.98
N GLN A 59 -19.12 11.07 26.52
CA GLN A 59 -18.83 11.74 25.25
C GLN A 59 -17.36 12.21 25.13
N GLU A 60 -16.74 12.67 26.21
CA GLU A 60 -15.34 13.11 26.20
C GLU A 60 -14.36 11.97 25.93
N ILE A 61 -14.61 10.80 26.50
CA ILE A 61 -13.78 9.61 26.31
C ILE A 61 -13.97 9.09 24.89
N ALA A 62 -15.23 9.03 24.43
CA ALA A 62 -15.56 8.65 23.05
C ALA A 62 -14.86 9.56 22.02
N ALA A 63 -14.88 10.88 22.26
CA ALA A 63 -14.19 11.85 21.45
C ALA A 63 -12.67 11.61 21.41
N GLY A 64 -12.04 11.38 22.56
CA GLY A 64 -10.60 11.10 22.66
C GLY A 64 -10.18 9.79 21.98
N THR A 65 -10.96 8.72 22.17
CA THR A 65 -10.74 7.43 21.51
C THR A 65 -10.87 7.55 19.99
N MET A 66 -11.94 8.17 19.48
CA MET A 66 -12.12 8.34 18.04
C MET A 66 -11.03 9.22 17.42
N THR A 67 -10.62 10.29 18.10
CA THR A 67 -9.50 11.14 17.65
C THR A 67 -8.22 10.32 17.52
N SER A 68 -7.92 9.47 18.50
CA SER A 68 -6.75 8.59 18.47
C SER A 68 -6.84 7.52 17.38
N VAL A 69 -8.03 6.95 17.13
CA VAL A 69 -8.25 5.99 16.03
C VAL A 69 -8.00 6.65 14.67
N TYR A 70 -8.57 7.84 14.42
CA TYR A 70 -8.31 8.56 13.18
C TYR A 70 -6.84 8.96 13.04
N ALA A 71 -6.21 9.41 14.12
CA ALA A 71 -4.78 9.72 14.13
C ALA A 71 -3.91 8.49 13.83
N SER A 72 -4.30 7.31 14.33
CA SER A 72 -3.62 6.05 14.03
C SER A 72 -3.74 5.67 12.56
N ILE A 73 -4.97 5.70 12.01
CA ILE A 73 -5.22 5.43 10.59
C ILE A 73 -4.41 6.40 9.72
N GLY A 74 -4.49 7.70 10.00
CA GLY A 74 -3.76 8.72 9.25
C GLY A 74 -2.24 8.55 9.34
N GLY A 75 -1.73 8.25 10.54
CA GLY A 75 -0.32 7.97 10.73
C GLY A 75 0.14 6.74 9.94
N PHE A 76 -0.57 5.62 10.08
CA PHE A 76 -0.23 4.36 9.41
C PHE A 76 -0.21 4.49 7.89
N PHE A 77 -1.29 5.00 7.29
CA PHE A 77 -1.35 5.16 5.83
C PHE A 77 -0.40 6.25 5.33
N GLY A 78 -0.15 7.31 6.11
CA GLY A 78 0.84 8.33 5.77
C GLY A 78 2.27 7.76 5.75
N GLY A 79 2.64 6.96 6.75
CA GLY A 79 3.91 6.25 6.81
C GLY A 79 4.07 5.25 5.66
N ALA A 80 3.02 4.48 5.38
CA ALA A 80 3.01 3.52 4.26
C ALA A 80 3.13 4.23 2.91
N ALA A 81 2.43 5.36 2.71
CA ALA A 81 2.53 6.16 1.49
C ALA A 81 3.95 6.69 1.28
N LEU A 82 4.57 7.25 2.33
CA LEU A 82 5.93 7.77 2.27
C LEU A 82 6.94 6.68 1.90
N GLN A 83 6.80 5.52 2.52
CA GLN A 83 7.71 4.43 2.27
C GLN A 83 7.50 3.83 0.86
N GLN A 84 6.26 3.71 0.40
CA GLN A 84 5.94 3.27 -0.96
C GLN A 84 6.52 4.23 -2.01
N PHE A 85 6.41 5.54 -1.76
CA PHE A 85 7.02 6.56 -2.59
C PHE A 85 8.54 6.43 -2.64
N ARG A 86 9.20 6.24 -1.48
CA ARG A 86 10.65 6.00 -1.42
C ARG A 86 11.07 4.76 -2.19
N GLN A 87 10.33 3.66 -2.08
CA GLN A 87 10.62 2.44 -2.81
C GLN A 87 10.51 2.65 -4.33
N LYS A 88 9.45 3.31 -4.81
CA LYS A 88 9.31 3.63 -6.23
C LYS A 88 10.43 4.52 -6.73
N SER A 89 10.79 5.54 -5.96
CA SER A 89 11.88 6.45 -6.31
C SER A 89 13.25 5.75 -6.33
N SER A 90 13.49 4.77 -5.45
CA SER A 90 14.77 4.07 -5.39
C SER A 90 14.91 2.92 -6.38
N SER A 91 13.80 2.46 -6.98
CA SER A 91 13.74 1.32 -7.91
C SER A 91 14.15 1.66 -9.35
N GLY A 92 14.48 2.93 -9.63
CA GLY A 92 14.96 3.39 -10.93
C GLY A 92 13.83 3.76 -11.92
N PRO A 93 14.19 4.04 -13.19
CA PRO A 93 13.24 4.40 -14.23
C PRO A 93 12.26 3.25 -14.49
N ILE A 94 11.08 3.63 -14.97
CA ILE A 94 10.05 2.69 -15.41
C ILE A 94 10.47 2.15 -16.77
N GLU A 95 10.60 0.83 -16.88
CA GLU A 95 10.90 0.13 -18.13
C GLU A 95 9.59 -0.25 -18.85
N TYR A 96 8.60 -0.76 -18.10
CA TYR A 96 7.29 -1.08 -18.66
C TYR A 96 6.17 -0.94 -17.61
N VAL A 97 5.04 -0.35 -18.00
CA VAL A 97 3.77 -0.39 -17.24
C VAL A 97 2.59 -0.37 -18.19
N HIS A 98 1.67 -1.31 -17.98
CA HIS A 98 0.38 -1.28 -18.64
C HIS A 98 -0.54 -0.21 -18.02
N ASN A 99 -0.79 0.88 -18.75
CA ASN A 99 -1.73 1.92 -18.32
C ASN A 99 -3.09 1.70 -19.00
N SER A 100 -4.14 1.53 -18.21
CA SER A 100 -5.52 1.52 -18.69
C SER A 100 -6.37 2.49 -17.88
N PHE A 101 -7.56 2.83 -18.39
CA PHE A 101 -8.50 3.65 -17.62
C PHE A 101 -8.80 3.05 -16.24
N TRP A 102 -9.01 1.73 -16.16
CA TRP A 102 -9.37 1.05 -14.92
C TRP A 102 -8.20 0.86 -13.96
N THR A 103 -6.97 0.77 -14.47
CA THR A 103 -5.78 0.46 -13.65
C THR A 103 -4.96 1.69 -13.27
N ASP A 104 -5.10 2.80 -14.00
CA ASP A 104 -4.35 4.03 -13.77
C ASP A 104 -5.30 5.22 -13.47
N ILE A 105 -6.17 5.59 -14.41
CA ILE A 105 -6.98 6.82 -14.30
C ILE A 105 -8.00 6.72 -13.17
N PHE A 106 -8.84 5.68 -13.16
CA PHE A 106 -9.94 5.56 -12.20
C PHE A 106 -9.44 5.50 -10.73
N PRO A 107 -8.45 4.67 -10.37
CA PRO A 107 -7.90 4.67 -9.01
C PRO A 107 -7.32 6.04 -8.60
N ASN A 108 -6.63 6.73 -9.52
CA ASN A 108 -6.07 8.05 -9.25
C ASN A 108 -7.17 9.11 -9.02
N VAL A 109 -8.27 9.05 -9.78
CA VAL A 109 -9.43 9.94 -9.59
C VAL A 109 -10.10 9.67 -8.23
N VAL A 110 -10.26 8.41 -7.84
CA VAL A 110 -10.79 8.04 -6.52
C VAL A 110 -9.87 8.56 -5.41
N ALA A 111 -8.56 8.38 -5.54
CA ALA A 111 -7.57 8.88 -4.60
C ALA A 111 -7.62 10.42 -4.48
N LEU A 112 -7.73 11.13 -5.61
CA LEU A 112 -7.88 12.59 -5.64
C LEU A 112 -9.19 13.03 -4.94
N GLY A 113 -10.29 12.32 -5.19
CA GLY A 113 -11.57 12.56 -4.52
C GLY A 113 -11.47 12.41 -3.00
N LEU A 114 -10.76 11.36 -2.52
CA LEU A 114 -10.48 11.19 -1.10
C LEU A 114 -9.63 12.35 -0.56
N ILE A 115 -8.61 12.79 -1.30
CA ILE A 115 -7.77 13.92 -0.87
C ILE A 115 -8.62 15.19 -0.73
N LEU A 116 -9.40 15.55 -1.75
CA LEU A 116 -10.27 16.73 -1.71
C LEU A 116 -11.30 16.65 -0.57
N PHE A 117 -11.93 15.49 -0.40
CA PHE A 117 -12.86 15.26 0.71
C PHE A 117 -12.16 15.36 2.07
N GLY A 118 -10.93 14.87 2.19
CA GLY A 118 -10.09 15.00 3.38
C GLY A 118 -9.79 16.46 3.71
N ILE A 119 -9.41 17.27 2.72
CA ILE A 119 -9.19 18.72 2.89
C ILE A 119 -10.47 19.39 3.40
N GLN A 120 -11.60 19.15 2.73
CA GLN A 120 -12.89 19.69 3.17
C GLN A 120 -13.21 19.27 4.61
N ARG A 121 -12.96 18.00 4.96
CA ARG A 121 -13.28 17.42 6.27
C ARG A 121 -12.47 18.03 7.41
N THR A 122 -11.22 18.43 7.17
CA THR A 122 -10.41 19.12 8.18
C THR A 122 -11.01 20.47 8.59
N SER A 123 -11.95 21.03 7.81
CA SER A 123 -12.51 22.38 7.98
C SER A 123 -11.45 23.50 7.90
N LEU A 124 -10.26 23.23 7.35
CA LEU A 124 -9.19 24.22 7.16
C LEU A 124 -9.59 25.38 6.23
N LEU A 125 -10.52 25.13 5.31
CA LEU A 125 -10.99 26.10 4.31
C LEU A 125 -12.45 26.53 4.52
N GLY A 126 -13.04 26.23 5.68
CA GLY A 126 -14.45 26.53 5.97
C GLY A 126 -14.63 27.24 7.31
N ASP A 127 -15.81 27.82 7.50
CA ASP A 127 -16.14 28.64 8.68
C ASP A 127 -16.45 27.82 9.95
N LEU A 128 -16.40 26.48 9.86
CA LEU A 128 -16.71 25.59 10.98
C LEU A 128 -15.53 25.47 11.95
N PRO A 129 -15.78 25.33 13.26
CA PRO A 129 -14.71 25.23 14.25
C PRO A 129 -13.86 23.97 14.02
N VAL A 130 -12.54 24.16 14.00
CA VAL A 130 -11.57 23.07 13.94
C VAL A 130 -11.57 22.33 15.27
N THR A 131 -12.09 21.10 15.25
CA THR A 131 -12.07 20.20 16.40
C THR A 131 -11.06 19.07 16.18
N PRO A 132 -10.43 18.52 17.23
CA PRO A 132 -9.45 17.43 17.08
C PRO A 132 -9.98 16.24 16.27
N ILE A 133 -11.23 15.85 16.49
CA ILE A 133 -11.89 14.76 15.74
C ILE A 133 -11.99 15.10 14.25
N ARG A 134 -12.45 16.31 13.90
CA ARG A 134 -12.60 16.71 12.49
C ARG A 134 -11.25 16.75 11.80
N PHE A 135 -10.26 17.37 12.44
CA PHE A 135 -8.91 17.47 11.91
C PHE A 135 -8.28 16.09 11.68
N THR A 136 -8.24 15.25 12.72
CA THR A 136 -7.68 13.89 12.60
C THR A 136 -8.44 13.02 11.61
N SER A 137 -9.77 13.12 11.56
CA SER A 137 -10.57 12.40 10.55
C SER A 137 -10.24 12.84 9.13
N GLY A 138 -10.09 14.14 8.88
CA GLY A 138 -9.66 14.67 7.59
C GLY A 138 -8.25 14.21 7.22
N CYS A 139 -7.30 14.30 8.15
CA CYS A 139 -5.94 13.78 7.96
C CYS A 139 -5.91 12.28 7.65
N SER A 140 -6.79 11.48 8.27
CA SER A 140 -6.87 10.05 8.01
C SER A 140 -7.32 9.75 6.58
N ILE A 141 -8.31 10.49 6.08
CA ILE A 141 -8.79 10.37 4.70
C ILE A 141 -7.73 10.84 3.71
N LEU A 142 -7.06 11.97 4.01
CA LEU A 142 -5.95 12.48 3.21
C LEU A 142 -4.85 11.42 3.08
N ALA A 143 -4.44 10.82 4.19
CA ALA A 143 -3.39 9.81 4.20
C ALA A 143 -3.78 8.56 3.39
N VAL A 144 -5.02 8.08 3.50
CA VAL A 144 -5.54 6.98 2.68
C VAL A 144 -5.55 7.35 1.20
N GLY A 145 -5.95 8.58 0.86
CA GLY A 145 -5.90 9.09 -0.52
C GLY A 145 -4.47 9.16 -1.06
N CYS A 146 -3.52 9.71 -0.30
CA CYS A 146 -2.11 9.74 -0.65
C CYS A 146 -1.54 8.33 -0.85
N TRP A 147 -1.86 7.39 0.03
CA TRP A 147 -1.47 5.99 -0.10
C TRP A 147 -2.09 5.31 -1.32
N GLY A 148 -3.36 5.58 -1.60
CA GLY A 148 -4.03 5.12 -2.82
C GLY A 148 -3.35 5.62 -4.09
N PHE A 149 -2.84 6.86 -4.07
CA PHE A 149 -2.07 7.43 -5.18
C PHE A 149 -0.67 6.80 -5.34
N THR A 150 -0.08 6.27 -4.27
CA THR A 150 1.23 5.60 -4.36
C THR A 150 1.13 4.12 -4.72
N ILE A 151 -0.05 3.49 -4.64
CA ILE A 151 -0.27 2.10 -5.05
C ILE A 151 -0.70 2.04 -6.51
N ARG A 152 -0.18 1.05 -7.24
CA ARG A 152 -0.72 0.66 -8.55
C ARG A 152 -1.28 -0.75 -8.48
N LEU A 153 -2.39 -0.96 -9.19
CA LEU A 153 -3.05 -2.26 -9.30
C LEU A 153 -2.32 -3.20 -10.26
N VAL A 154 -1.60 -2.63 -11.22
CA VAL A 154 -0.78 -3.35 -12.20
C VAL A 154 0.68 -3.41 -11.75
N PRO A 155 1.41 -4.47 -12.10
CA PRO A 155 2.84 -4.54 -11.86
C PRO A 155 3.57 -3.44 -12.63
N GLU A 156 4.51 -2.77 -11.97
CA GLU A 156 5.43 -1.83 -12.60
C GLU A 156 6.80 -2.48 -12.77
N PHE A 157 7.26 -2.61 -14.02
CA PHE A 157 8.59 -3.11 -14.33
C PHE A 157 9.56 -1.93 -14.32
N ARG A 158 10.57 -2.00 -13.45
CA ARG A 158 11.55 -0.94 -13.25
C ARG A 158 12.95 -1.52 -13.35
N ALA A 159 13.94 -0.63 -13.51
CA ALA A 159 15.33 -1.01 -13.66
C ALA A 159 15.86 -2.01 -12.61
N LYS A 160 15.44 -1.89 -11.34
CA LYS A 160 15.90 -2.79 -10.25
C LYS A 160 14.99 -3.99 -9.98
N GLY A 161 13.79 -4.03 -10.55
CA GLY A 161 12.84 -5.11 -10.32
C GLY A 161 11.40 -4.76 -10.64
N ILE A 162 10.50 -5.64 -10.25
CA ILE A 162 9.06 -5.50 -10.47
C ILE A 162 8.40 -5.04 -9.18
N ILE A 163 7.68 -3.91 -9.23
CA ILE A 163 6.84 -3.47 -8.11
C ILE A 163 5.43 -4.01 -8.31
N LEU A 164 5.02 -4.92 -7.43
CA LEU A 164 3.67 -5.46 -7.37
C LEU A 164 2.95 -4.92 -6.13
N ILE A 165 1.97 -4.04 -6.33
CA ILE A 165 1.18 -3.37 -5.29
C ILE A 165 2.07 -2.58 -4.30
N ASP A 166 2.60 -3.25 -3.29
CA ASP A 166 3.42 -2.73 -2.20
C ASP A 166 4.70 -3.55 -1.98
N ARG A 167 5.10 -4.39 -2.94
CA ARG A 167 6.31 -5.22 -2.88
C ARG A 167 7.20 -4.94 -4.07
N LEU A 168 8.51 -4.85 -3.83
CA LEU A 168 9.52 -4.91 -4.89
C LEU A 168 10.03 -6.35 -4.94
N ILE A 169 9.98 -6.93 -6.11
CA ILE A 169 10.59 -8.21 -6.46
C ILE A 169 11.83 -7.84 -7.26
N SER A 170 13.01 -8.02 -6.66
CA SER A 170 14.27 -7.74 -7.36
C SER A 170 14.42 -8.68 -8.55
N TRP A 171 15.13 -8.26 -9.60
CA TRP A 171 15.41 -9.11 -10.75
C TRP A 171 16.14 -10.41 -10.35
N ASP A 172 17.00 -10.35 -9.34
CA ASP A 172 17.70 -11.53 -8.80
C ASP A 172 16.74 -12.59 -8.23
N GLN A 173 15.56 -12.16 -7.77
CA GLN A 173 14.52 -13.05 -7.23
C GLN A 173 13.63 -13.65 -8.32
N LEU A 174 13.74 -13.19 -9.57
CA LEU A 174 13.00 -13.75 -10.70
C LEU A 174 13.48 -15.17 -10.97
N PHE A 175 12.57 -16.14 -10.96
CA PHE A 175 12.89 -17.55 -11.18
C PHE A 175 12.58 -17.97 -12.61
N ALA A 176 11.36 -17.69 -13.06
CA ALA A 176 10.91 -18.00 -14.40
C ALA A 176 9.77 -17.07 -14.81
N TYR A 177 9.50 -17.01 -16.10
CA TYR A 177 8.27 -16.43 -16.62
C TYR A 177 7.70 -17.35 -17.70
N SER A 178 6.38 -17.37 -17.84
CA SER A 178 5.71 -18.12 -18.90
C SER A 178 4.42 -17.44 -19.32
N TRP A 179 4.05 -17.58 -20.60
CA TRP A 179 2.75 -17.16 -21.09
C TRP A 179 1.71 -18.20 -20.72
N TYR A 180 0.87 -17.87 -19.74
CA TYR A 180 -0.24 -18.73 -19.32
C TYR A 180 -1.36 -18.75 -20.37
N SER A 181 -1.55 -17.63 -21.07
CA SER A 181 -2.40 -17.48 -22.25
C SER A 181 -1.87 -16.34 -23.12
N GLU A 182 -2.42 -16.13 -24.32
CA GLU A 182 -1.98 -15.09 -25.27
C GLU A 182 -1.83 -13.69 -24.63
N HIS A 183 -2.70 -13.35 -23.68
CA HIS A 183 -2.68 -12.04 -23.02
C HIS A 183 -2.31 -12.10 -21.54
N VAL A 184 -1.85 -13.23 -21.01
CA VAL A 184 -1.57 -13.37 -19.58
C VAL A 184 -0.21 -13.99 -19.36
N ILE A 185 0.66 -13.22 -18.72
CA ILE A 185 1.97 -13.68 -18.29
C ILE A 185 1.94 -14.08 -16.82
N GLU A 186 2.54 -15.23 -16.54
CA GLU A 186 2.81 -15.73 -15.20
C GLU A 186 4.30 -15.51 -14.90
N ILE A 187 4.56 -14.79 -13.81
CA ILE A 187 5.92 -14.49 -13.35
C ILE A 187 6.13 -15.22 -12.03
N GLU A 188 7.13 -16.08 -12.01
CA GLU A 188 7.56 -16.87 -10.86
C GLU A 188 8.78 -16.23 -10.20
N TYR A 189 8.73 -16.10 -8.89
CA TYR A 189 9.80 -15.49 -8.11
C TYR A 189 10.01 -16.23 -6.80
N LEU A 190 11.25 -16.19 -6.30
CA LEU A 190 11.66 -16.88 -5.10
C LEU A 190 11.48 -15.97 -3.88
N LYS A 191 10.70 -16.45 -2.90
CA LYS A 191 10.44 -15.74 -1.65
C LYS A 191 10.45 -16.72 -0.48
N ASP A 192 11.32 -16.48 0.50
CA ASP A 192 11.46 -17.35 1.68
C ASP A 192 11.67 -18.82 1.27
N GLU A 193 12.53 -19.05 0.28
CA GLU A 193 12.82 -20.38 -0.32
C GLU A 193 11.61 -21.07 -0.99
N LYS A 194 10.51 -20.34 -1.18
CA LYS A 194 9.32 -20.85 -1.87
C LYS A 194 9.10 -20.08 -3.16
N VAL A 195 8.85 -20.81 -4.24
CA VAL A 195 8.41 -20.23 -5.50
C VAL A 195 6.99 -19.71 -5.32
N LYS A 196 6.80 -18.43 -5.60
CA LYS A 196 5.49 -17.78 -5.70
C LYS A 196 5.31 -17.29 -7.12
N SER A 197 4.08 -17.28 -7.60
CA SER A 197 3.75 -16.73 -8.90
C SER A 197 2.69 -15.65 -8.80
N PHE A 198 2.72 -14.70 -9.73
CA PHE A 198 1.61 -13.80 -9.99
C PHE A 198 1.30 -13.78 -11.48
N LYS A 199 0.03 -13.51 -11.80
CA LYS A 199 -0.46 -13.42 -13.17
C LYS A 199 -0.86 -11.99 -13.45
N THR A 200 -0.44 -11.47 -14.59
CA THR A 200 -0.86 -10.14 -15.06
C THR A 200 -1.29 -10.20 -16.52
N MET A 201 -2.26 -9.37 -16.86
CA MET A 201 -2.72 -9.22 -18.24
C MET A 201 -1.78 -8.27 -18.99
N VAL A 202 -1.47 -8.60 -20.23
CA VAL A 202 -0.62 -7.85 -21.15
C VAL A 202 -1.38 -7.73 -22.48
N PRO A 203 -1.56 -6.53 -23.03
CA PRO A 203 -2.12 -6.35 -24.38
C PRO A 203 -1.21 -6.94 -25.46
N ASP A 204 -1.80 -7.37 -26.58
CA ASP A 204 -1.04 -7.94 -27.70
C ASP A 204 0.04 -7.01 -28.24
N ASP A 205 -0.27 -5.71 -28.29
CA ASP A 205 0.65 -4.69 -28.79
C ASP A 205 1.96 -4.62 -27.96
N ASP A 206 1.88 -4.97 -26.67
CA ASP A 206 3.00 -4.90 -25.71
C ASP A 206 3.75 -6.25 -25.58
N HIS A 207 3.26 -7.32 -26.21
CA HIS A 207 3.77 -8.68 -26.02
C HIS A 207 5.25 -8.80 -26.36
N LEU A 208 5.67 -8.21 -27.49
CA LEU A 208 7.06 -8.28 -27.96
C LEU A 208 8.01 -7.46 -27.07
N GLU A 209 7.55 -6.32 -26.56
CA GLU A 209 8.33 -5.45 -25.66
C GLU A 209 8.59 -6.17 -24.32
N ILE A 210 7.57 -6.78 -23.73
CA ILE A 210 7.71 -7.52 -22.47
C ILE A 210 8.58 -8.76 -22.66
N GLU A 211 8.42 -9.50 -23.76
CA GLU A 211 9.22 -10.69 -24.03
C GLU A 211 10.71 -10.34 -24.14
N GLN A 212 11.04 -9.26 -24.85
CA GLN A 212 12.42 -8.75 -24.95
C GLN A 212 12.95 -8.29 -23.59
N LEU A 213 12.12 -7.59 -22.81
CA LEU A 213 12.50 -7.12 -21.48
C LEU A 213 12.85 -8.30 -20.56
N LEU A 214 11.94 -9.27 -20.43
CA LEU A 214 12.11 -10.40 -19.51
C LEU A 214 13.22 -11.35 -19.93
N SER A 215 13.32 -11.65 -21.24
CA SER A 215 14.43 -12.46 -21.76
C SER A 215 15.78 -11.79 -21.50
N SER A 216 15.89 -10.47 -21.69
CA SER A 216 17.13 -9.73 -21.41
C SER A 216 17.52 -9.78 -19.92
N LYS A 217 16.55 -9.64 -19.01
CA LYS A 217 16.80 -9.68 -17.56
C LYS A 217 17.15 -11.09 -17.08
N MET A 218 16.51 -12.11 -17.63
CA MET A 218 16.85 -13.52 -17.35
C MET A 218 18.26 -13.86 -17.85
N ALA A 219 18.63 -13.42 -19.05
CA ALA A 219 19.97 -13.64 -19.59
C ALA A 219 21.05 -12.95 -18.73
N GLN A 220 20.83 -11.69 -18.32
CA GLN A 220 21.73 -10.97 -17.41
C GLN A 220 21.89 -11.67 -16.06
N LYS A 221 20.80 -12.24 -15.54
CA LYS A 221 20.85 -13.00 -14.28
C LYS A 221 21.71 -14.26 -14.41
N ILE A 222 21.50 -15.06 -15.47
CA ILE A 222 22.27 -16.29 -15.71
C ILE A 222 23.76 -15.97 -15.90
N GLU A 223 24.06 -14.89 -16.61
CA GLU A 223 25.45 -14.42 -16.78
C GLU A 223 26.08 -14.09 -15.42
N ASN A 224 25.41 -13.27 -14.59
CA ASN A 224 25.94 -12.92 -13.27
C ASN A 224 26.11 -14.14 -12.34
N GLU A 225 25.14 -15.05 -12.30
CA GLU A 225 25.24 -16.28 -11.50
C GLU A 225 26.41 -17.16 -11.95
N SER A 226 26.67 -17.23 -13.26
CA SER A 226 27.83 -17.97 -13.78
C SER A 226 29.15 -17.31 -13.40
N PHE A 227 29.23 -15.98 -13.39
CA PHE A 227 30.45 -15.25 -12.99
C PHE A 227 30.76 -15.39 -11.49
N ASP A 228 29.75 -15.33 -10.63
CA ASP A 228 29.92 -15.51 -9.17
C ASP A 228 30.44 -16.93 -8.83
N GLU A 229 30.00 -17.95 -9.57
CA GLU A 229 30.48 -19.34 -9.40
C GLU A 229 31.96 -19.50 -9.82
N TYR A 230 32.50 -18.62 -10.67
CA TYR A 230 33.92 -18.60 -11.02
C TYR A 230 34.80 -17.84 -10.00
N GLU A 231 34.27 -16.81 -9.32
CA GLU A 231 35.03 -16.08 -8.28
C GLU A 231 35.15 -16.85 -6.95
N GLU A 232 34.21 -17.75 -6.62
CA GLU A 232 34.29 -18.58 -5.40
C GLU A 232 35.28 -19.75 -5.48
N VAL A 233 35.85 -20.02 -6.67
CA VAL A 233 36.76 -21.16 -6.93
C VAL A 233 38.24 -20.76 -6.93
N ASP A 234 38.54 -19.45 -6.83
CA ASP A 234 39.90 -18.89 -6.71
C ASP A 234 40.25 -18.43 -5.27
#